data_AF-A0A7Y4GWI7-F1
#
_entry.id   AF-A0A7Y4GWI7-F1
#
_cell.length_a   1.000
_cell.length_b   1.000
_cell.length_c   1.000
_cell.angle_alpha   90.00
_cell.angle_beta   90.00
_cell.angle_gamma   90.00
#
_symmetry.space_group_name_H-M   'P 1'
#
loop_
_entity.id
_entity.type
_entity.pdbx_description
1 polymer ?
#
loop_
_entity_poly.entity_id
_entity_poly.type
_entity_poly.pdbx_seq_one_letter_code
_entity_poly.pdbx_strand_id
1 'polypeptide(L)' 'MIGRPVGSDAGFDYSPVLRQARDEGLRWDVKRLEAFLANPAALFPGLWMSVRGIEGAAERQALVKFLANPYPGRGAARE' A
#
# COMPACT_ATOMS: atom_id res chain seq x y z
N MET A 1 -5.53 0.96 -2.92
CA MET A 1 -6.64 1.95 -2.94
C MET A 1 -6.64 2.73 -1.64
N ILE A 2 -6.93 4.04 -1.73
CA ILE A 2 -7.05 4.96 -0.59
C ILE A 2 -8.25 4.58 0.29
N GLY A 3 -8.10 4.68 1.62
CA GLY A 3 -9.11 4.30 2.63
C GLY A 3 -9.12 2.81 2.99
N ARG A 4 -8.51 1.94 2.17
CA ARG A 4 -8.38 0.51 2.44
C ARG A 4 -7.44 0.28 3.63
N PRO A 5 -7.76 -0.65 4.57
CA PRO A 5 -6.84 -0.99 5.64
C PRO A 5 -5.51 -1.54 5.09
N VAL A 6 -4.42 -1.28 5.79
CA VAL A 6 -3.12 -1.88 5.48
C VAL A 6 -3.22 -3.40 5.67
N GLY A 7 -2.54 -4.20 4.84
CA GLY A 7 -2.47 -5.66 5.05
C GLY A 7 -3.82 -6.39 5.08
N SER A 8 -4.79 -5.94 4.29
CA SER A 8 -6.20 -6.36 4.43
C SER A 8 -6.69 -7.37 3.40
N ASP A 9 -5.84 -7.85 2.48
CA ASP A 9 -6.24 -8.86 1.51
C ASP A 9 -6.36 -10.24 2.17
N ALA A 10 -7.55 -10.84 2.13
CA ALA A 10 -7.82 -12.08 2.86
C ALA A 10 -7.06 -13.30 2.30
N GLY A 11 -6.55 -13.22 1.07
CA GLY A 11 -5.80 -14.28 0.42
C GLY A 11 -4.27 -14.19 0.56
N PHE A 12 -3.76 -13.20 1.30
CA PHE A 12 -2.32 -12.94 1.36
C PHE A 12 -1.78 -13.03 2.80
N ASP A 13 -0.71 -13.79 3.00
CA ASP A 13 -0.04 -13.85 4.30
C ASP A 13 0.92 -12.67 4.47
N TYR A 14 0.46 -11.68 5.24
CA TYR A 14 1.20 -10.46 5.50
C TYR A 14 2.23 -10.64 6.61
N SER A 15 3.32 -9.89 6.52
CA SER A 15 4.32 -9.82 7.58
C SER A 15 3.71 -9.33 8.91
N PRO A 16 4.26 -9.74 10.07
CA PRO A 16 3.76 -9.35 11.38
C PRO A 16 3.54 -7.84 11.53
N VAL A 17 4.47 -7.03 11.01
CA VAL A 17 4.39 -5.57 11.05
C VAL A 17 3.17 -5.01 10.28
N LEU A 18 2.80 -5.63 9.15
CA LEU A 18 1.62 -5.20 8.38
C LEU A 18 0.32 -5.68 9.02
N ARG A 19 0.34 -6.87 9.66
CA ARG A 19 -0.81 -7.35 10.47
C ARG A 19 -1.05 -6.43 11.65
N GLN A 20 0.00 -6.08 12.39
CA GLN A 20 -0.09 -5.11 13.49
C GLN A 20 -0.63 -3.75 12.99
N ALA A 21 -0.09 -3.22 11.89
CA ALA A 21 -0.58 -1.96 11.31
C ALA A 21 -2.09 -2.03 10.98
N ARG A 22 -2.57 -3.17 10.48
CA ARG A 22 -4.01 -3.40 10.25
C ARG A 22 -4.81 -3.36 11.56
N ASP A 23 -4.32 -4.05 12.59
CA ASP A 23 -4.99 -4.19 13.88
C ASP A 23 -5.01 -2.85 14.66
N GLU A 24 -4.02 -1.98 14.43
CA GLU A 24 -3.98 -0.58 14.86
C GLU A 24 -4.90 0.35 14.03
N GLY A 25 -5.57 -0.19 13.01
CA GLY A 25 -6.52 0.54 12.18
C GLY A 25 -5.88 1.43 11.11
N LEU A 26 -4.60 1.21 10.76
CA LEU A 26 -3.95 2.00 9.71
C LEU A 26 -4.63 1.75 8.36
N ARG A 27 -4.83 2.86 7.63
CA ARG A 27 -5.41 2.89 6.29
C ARG A 27 -4.45 3.51 5.30
N TRP A 28 -4.56 3.11 4.04
CA TRP A 28 -3.82 3.75 2.97
C TRP A 28 -4.38 5.15 2.71
N ASP A 29 -3.56 6.17 2.92
CA ASP A 29 -3.80 7.53 2.45
C ASP A 29 -2.71 7.93 1.46
N VAL A 30 -2.89 9.05 0.76
CA VAL A 30 -1.96 9.53 -0.28
C VAL A 30 -0.55 9.69 0.27
N LYS A 31 -0.40 10.28 1.46
CA LYS A 31 0.88 10.54 2.10
C LYS A 31 1.54 9.25 2.56
N ARG A 32 0.77 8.32 3.14
CA ARG A 32 1.29 7.00 3.55
C ARG A 32 1.72 6.17 2.35
N LEU A 33 0.95 6.20 1.26
CA LEU A 33 1.30 5.49 0.04
C LEU A 33 2.59 6.06 -0.58
N GLU A 34 2.73 7.39 -0.61
CA GLU A 34 3.97 8.03 -1.07
C GLU A 34 5.17 7.64 -0.20
N ALA A 35 5.02 7.68 1.14
CA ALA A 35 6.07 7.28 2.07
C ALA A 35 6.46 5.80 1.91
N PHE A 36 5.47 4.92 1.72
CA PHE A 36 5.70 3.50 1.46
C PHE A 36 6.46 3.27 0.15
N LEU A 37 6.12 3.99 -0.91
CA LEU A 37 6.82 3.90 -2.19
C LEU A 37 8.22 4.51 -2.14
N ALA A 38 8.47 5.49 -1.26
CA ALA A 38 9.79 6.06 -1.06
C ALA A 38 10.72 5.11 -0.31
N ASN A 39 10.27 4.56 0.82
CA ASN A 39 11.05 3.60 1.60
C ASN A 39 10.12 2.71 2.45
N PRO A 40 9.73 1.53 1.94
CA PRO A 40 8.78 0.67 2.65
C PRO A 40 9.39 0.07 3.92
N ALA A 41 10.70 -0.25 3.90
CA ALA A 41 11.40 -0.79 5.07
C ALA A 41 11.52 0.22 6.22
N ALA A 42 11.61 1.52 5.91
CA ALA A 42 11.57 2.57 6.92
C ALA A 42 10.17 2.78 7.50
N LEU A 43 9.12 2.64 6.67
CA LEU A 43 7.74 2.80 7.14
C LEU A 43 7.24 1.59 7.95
N PHE A 44 7.65 0.38 7.57
CA PHE A 44 7.30 -0.85 8.26
C PHE A 44 8.55 -1.72 8.44
N PRO A 45 9.31 -1.50 9.54
CA PRO A 45 10.50 -2.29 9.84
C PRO A 45 10.12 -3.76 10.05
N GLY A 46 10.84 -4.68 9.39
CA GLY A 46 10.52 -6.12 9.43
C GLY A 46 9.50 -6.56 8.39
N LEU A 47 9.22 -5.74 7.38
CA LEU A 47 8.55 -6.16 6.15
C LEU A 47 9.27 -7.34 5.52
N TRP A 48 8.52 -8.38 5.15
CA TRP A 48 9.07 -9.51 4.41
C TRP A 48 9.33 -9.18 2.94
N MET A 49 8.61 -8.19 2.40
CA MET A 49 8.83 -7.69 1.05
C MET A 49 10.02 -6.72 1.05
N SER A 50 11.13 -7.14 0.44
CA SER A 50 12.29 -6.26 0.24
C SER A 50 12.13 -5.50 -1.07
N VAL A 51 11.73 -4.24 -1.00
CA VAL A 51 11.65 -3.32 -2.15
C VAL A 51 12.53 -2.13 -1.84
N ARG A 52 13.41 -1.74 -2.77
CA ARG A 52 14.32 -0.59 -2.58
C ARG A 52 13.61 0.75 -2.44
N GLY A 53 12.32 0.83 -2.77
CA GLY A 53 11.62 2.09 -2.94
C GLY A 53 11.95 2.74 -4.29
N ILE A 54 11.30 3.85 -4.57
CA ILE A 54 11.40 4.61 -5.82
C ILE A 54 12.02 5.96 -5.48
N GLU A 55 13.19 6.26 -6.03
CA GLU A 55 13.94 7.49 -5.72
C GLU A 55 13.31 8.74 -6.37
N GLY A 56 12.75 8.58 -7.57
CA GLY A 56 12.15 9.67 -8.34
C GLY A 56 10.84 10.17 -7.73
N ALA A 57 10.81 11.42 -7.26
CA ALA A 57 9.61 12.02 -6.68
C ALA A 57 8.44 12.11 -7.68
N ALA A 58 8.70 12.50 -8.92
CA ALA A 58 7.69 12.57 -9.97
C ALA A 58 7.08 11.20 -10.28
N GLU A 59 7.92 10.15 -10.32
CA GLU A 59 7.48 8.78 -10.56
C GLU A 59 6.63 8.26 -9.39
N ARG A 60 7.05 8.49 -8.14
CA ARG A 60 6.24 8.18 -6.95
C ARG A 60 4.87 8.84 -7.02
N GLN A 61 4.82 10.14 -7.33
CA GLN A 61 3.55 10.86 -7.40
C GLN A 61 2.65 10.35 -8.54
N ALA A 62 3.22 10.00 -9.69
CA ALA A 62 2.46 9.38 -10.78
C ALA A 62 1.86 8.03 -10.36
N LEU A 63 2.63 7.19 -9.66
CA LEU A 63 2.16 5.91 -9.15
C LEU A 63 1.11 6.07 -8.04
N VAL A 64 1.30 7.02 -7.12
CA VAL A 64 0.31 7.34 -6.09
C VAL A 64 -1.01 7.75 -6.75
N LYS A 65 -0.98 8.62 -7.76
CA LYS A 65 -2.18 9.02 -8.52
C LYS A 65 -2.83 7.81 -9.20
N PHE A 66 -2.04 6.96 -9.85
CA PHE A 66 -2.53 5.75 -10.52
C PHE A 66 -3.21 4.78 -9.54
N LEU A 67 -2.59 4.52 -8.38
CA LEU A 67 -3.07 3.59 -7.35
C LEU A 67 -4.20 4.18 -6.48
N ALA A 68 -4.28 5.52 -6.40
CA ALA A 68 -5.36 6.22 -5.74
C ALA A 68 -6.61 6.30 -6.62
N ASN A 69 -6.44 6.33 -7.94
CA ASN A 69 -7.55 6.25 -8.86
C ASN A 69 -8.14 4.83 -8.80
N PRO A 70 -9.42 4.64 -8.47
CA PRO A 70 -10.07 3.36 -8.65
C PRO A 70 -10.19 3.12 -10.16
N TYR A 71 -9.21 2.43 -10.75
CA TYR A 71 -9.36 1.96 -12.11
C TYR A 71 -10.58 1.02 -12.14
N PRO A 72 -11.57 1.24 -13.03
CA PRO A 72 -12.74 0.38 -13.17
C PRO A 72 -12.36 -0.91 -13.91
N GLY A 73 -11.48 -1.72 -13.31
CA GLY A 73 -10.75 -2.77 -14.03
C GLY A 73 -10.32 -3.94 -13.18
N ARG A 74 -11.10 -4.33 -12.17
CA ARG A 74 -11.28 -5.72 -11.67
C ARG A 74 -12.30 -5.70 -10.53
N GLY A 75 -13.57 -5.91 -10.85
CA GLY A 75 -14.65 -5.90 -9.85
C GLY A 75 -16.08 -5.95 -10.39
N ALA A 76 -16.31 -5.77 -11.69
CA ALA A 76 -17.61 -6.02 -12.31
C ALA A 76 -17.66 -7.48 -12.81
N ALA A 77 -17.84 -8.43 -11.90
CA ALA A 77 -18.23 -9.80 -12.22
C ALA A 77 -19.00 -10.41 -11.05
N ARG A 78 -20.18 -9.81 -10.77
CA ARG A 78 -21.43 -10.37 -10.22
C ARG A 78 -22.48 -9.34 -10.68
N GLU A 79 -23.52 -9.64 -11.43
CA GLU A 79 -24.50 -10.74 -11.37
C GLU A 79 -24.94 -11.22 -12.76
#